data_AF-A0A3C1PJC9-F1
#
_entry.id   AF-A0A3C1PJC9-F1
#
_cell.length_a   1.000
_cell.length_b   1.000
_cell.length_c   1.000
_cell.angle_alpha   90.00
_cell.angle_beta   90.00
_cell.angle_gamma   90.00
#
_symmetry.space_group_name_H-M   'P 1'
#
loop_
_entity.id
_entity.type
_entity.pdbx_description
1 polymer ?
#
loop_
_entity_poly.entity_id
_entity_poly.type
_entity_poly.pdbx_seq_one_letter_code
_entity_poly.pdbx_strand_id
1 'polypeptide(L)'
;MNKRWSSLQKDIEKLFVPELKMQIRCHSYPIGRYSNAIPCFYVTLSRLSVWEYPKLYATAAESFHGWASQMEFSQTIRNYINCPLNEVFKMNIPIGKYQFGTPGIETAENDLIQILIAADRRLGKEKLLAWFAENPNKYAQIVLNLRFENVETSGKRGSV
;
A
#
# COMPACT_ATOMS: atom_id res chain seq x y z
N MET A 1 14.12 17.99 -6.16
CA MET A 1 14.67 17.00 -7.10
C MET A 1 13.83 15.72 -6.99
N ASN A 2 12.95 15.45 -7.96
CA ASN A 2 12.12 14.24 -7.93
C ASN A 2 13.02 13.00 -8.07
N LYS A 3 13.20 12.25 -6.99
CA LYS A 3 13.91 10.96 -7.05
C LYS A 3 13.15 10.04 -8.03
N ARG A 4 13.88 9.32 -8.87
CA ARG A 4 13.33 8.31 -9.78
C ARG A 4 12.52 7.27 -8.99
N TRP A 5 11.43 6.78 -9.56
CA TRP A 5 10.56 5.75 -8.96
C TRP A 5 11.37 4.58 -8.37
N SER A 6 12.36 4.07 -9.10
CA SER A 6 13.21 2.96 -8.66
C SER A 6 14.01 3.25 -7.38
N SER A 7 14.35 4.52 -7.11
CA SER A 7 14.97 4.91 -5.84
C SER A 7 13.94 4.95 -4.71
N LEU A 8 12.75 5.50 -4.97
CA LEU A 8 11.67 5.54 -3.98
C LEU A 8 11.24 4.13 -3.58
N GLN A 9 11.06 3.25 -4.57
CA GLN A 9 10.73 1.84 -4.40
C GLN A 9 11.76 1.14 -3.49
N LYS A 10 13.06 1.27 -3.79
CA LYS A 10 14.11 0.69 -2.95
C LYS A 10 14.11 1.23 -1.52
N ASP A 11 13.80 2.51 -1.34
CA ASP A 11 13.78 3.13 -0.03
C ASP A 11 12.61 2.64 0.82
N ILE A 12 11.41 2.51 0.25
CA ILE A 12 10.25 1.97 0.97
C ILE A 12 10.38 0.47 1.24
N GLU A 13 10.86 -0.32 0.26
CA GLU A 13 10.96 -1.79 0.41
C GLU A 13 11.94 -2.22 1.51
N LYS A 14 12.91 -1.37 1.87
CA LYS A 14 13.80 -1.59 3.04
C LYS A 14 13.06 -1.57 4.37
N LEU A 15 11.85 -1.02 4.43
CA LEU A 15 11.04 -0.97 5.65
C LEU A 15 10.21 -2.25 5.83
N PHE A 16 10.06 -3.08 4.80
CA PHE A 16 9.22 -4.27 4.89
C PHE A 16 9.93 -5.44 5.55
N VAL A 17 9.17 -6.32 6.20
CA VAL A 17 9.68 -7.62 6.64
C VAL A 17 10.10 -8.47 5.40
N PRO A 18 11.34 -9.00 5.35
CA PRO A 18 11.84 -9.71 4.17
C PRO A 18 11.01 -10.93 3.74
N GLU A 19 10.37 -11.60 4.70
CA GLU A 19 9.62 -12.84 4.51
C GLU A 19 8.40 -12.65 3.60
N LEU A 20 7.79 -11.46 3.62
CA LEU A 20 6.66 -11.14 2.76
C LEU A 20 7.03 -11.11 1.28
N LYS A 21 8.32 -10.91 0.96
CA LYS A 21 8.81 -10.65 -0.41
C LYS A 21 7.93 -9.59 -1.10
N MET A 22 7.56 -8.57 -0.33
CA MET A 22 6.63 -7.53 -0.77
C MET A 22 7.33 -6.58 -1.73
N GLN A 23 6.64 -6.21 -2.81
CA GLN A 23 7.12 -5.19 -3.75
C GLN A 23 6.01 -4.21 -4.08
N ILE A 24 6.40 -2.95 -4.26
CA ILE A 24 5.52 -1.90 -4.78
C ILE A 24 5.96 -1.57 -6.19
N ARG A 25 5.09 -1.82 -7.16
CA ARG A 25 5.36 -1.60 -8.59
C ARG A 25 4.53 -0.44 -9.10
N CYS A 26 5.10 0.31 -10.02
CA CYS A 26 4.39 1.31 -10.80
C CYS A 26 4.69 1.03 -12.29
N HIS A 27 3.65 0.87 -13.10
CA HIS A 27 3.76 0.76 -14.55
C HIS A 27 3.00 1.89 -15.21
N SER A 28 3.55 2.46 -16.26
CA SER A 28 2.91 3.53 -17.01
C SER A 28 2.28 2.94 -18.27
N TYR A 29 0.94 2.87 -18.31
CA TYR A 29 0.21 2.40 -19.49
C TYR A 29 -0.07 3.57 -20.43
N PRO A 30 0.47 3.56 -21.66
CA PRO A 30 0.19 4.62 -22.62
C PRO A 30 -1.28 4.60 -23.04
N ILE A 31 -1.88 5.78 -23.14
CA ILE A 31 -3.26 5.96 -23.61
C ILE A 31 -3.25 6.66 -24.96
N GLY A 32 -3.65 5.90 -25.98
CA GLY A 32 -3.75 6.39 -27.35
C GLY A 32 -2.39 6.64 -28.00
N ARG A 33 -2.38 7.51 -29.02
CA ARG A 33 -1.20 7.85 -29.82
C ARG A 33 -0.37 9.00 -29.24
N TYR A 34 -0.84 9.64 -28.16
CA TYR A 34 -0.18 10.78 -27.52
C TYR A 34 0.59 10.32 -26.28
N SER A 35 1.54 11.13 -25.82
CA SER A 35 2.46 10.90 -24.68
C SER A 35 1.79 10.77 -23.30
N ASN A 36 0.47 10.58 -23.25
CA ASN A 36 -0.30 10.46 -22.02
C ASN A 36 -0.24 9.01 -21.53
N ALA A 37 -0.02 8.80 -20.23
CA ALA A 37 0.01 7.46 -19.67
C ALA A 37 -0.61 7.42 -18.27
N ILE A 38 -1.34 6.34 -17.95
CA ILE A 38 -1.83 6.05 -16.60
C ILE A 38 -0.68 5.43 -15.80
N PRO A 39 -0.28 5.99 -14.66
CA PRO A 39 0.48 5.23 -13.69
C PRO A 39 -0.45 4.23 -12.97
N CYS A 40 -0.23 2.94 -13.18
CA CYS A 40 -0.87 1.86 -12.45
C CYS A 40 0.05 1.38 -11.33
N PHE A 41 -0.45 1.37 -10.12
CA PHE A 41 0.29 0.94 -8.92
C PHE A 41 -0.18 -0.44 -8.47
N TYR A 42 0.77 -1.26 -8.06
CA TYR A 42 0.53 -2.62 -7.60
C TYR A 42 1.29 -2.87 -6.31
N VAL A 43 0.63 -3.50 -5.35
CA VAL A 43 1.33 -4.18 -4.25
C VAL A 43 1.30 -5.68 -4.51
N THR A 44 2.48 -6.28 -4.50
CA THR A 44 2.62 -7.72 -4.67
C THR A 44 3.22 -8.34 -3.42
N LEU A 45 2.73 -9.52 -3.04
CA LEU A 45 3.32 -10.39 -2.03
C LEU A 45 3.86 -11.63 -2.75
N SER A 46 5.19 -11.79 -2.78
CA SER A 46 5.89 -12.72 -3.67
C SER A 46 5.59 -12.51 -5.16
N ARG A 47 4.50 -13.10 -5.67
CA ARG A 47 4.07 -12.99 -7.08
C ARG A 47 2.58 -12.68 -7.23
N LEU A 48 1.83 -12.66 -6.14
CA LEU A 48 0.41 -12.37 -6.17
C LEU A 48 0.20 -10.88 -5.92
N SER A 49 -0.55 -10.24 -6.80
CA SER A 49 -1.01 -8.87 -6.61
C SER A 49 -2.16 -8.86 -5.62
N VAL A 50 -2.01 -8.11 -4.53
CA VAL A 50 -3.02 -8.01 -3.45
C VAL A 50 -3.75 -6.67 -3.48
N TRP A 51 -3.20 -5.69 -4.17
CA TRP A 51 -3.77 -4.36 -4.31
C TRP A 51 -3.35 -3.75 -5.65
N GLU A 52 -4.31 -3.21 -6.40
CA GLU A 52 -4.10 -2.62 -7.72
C GLU A 52 -4.90 -1.33 -7.89
N TYR A 53 -4.21 -0.25 -8.20
CA TYR A 53 -4.82 1.02 -8.60
C TYR A 53 -4.46 1.34 -10.06
N PRO A 54 -5.37 1.87 -10.89
CA PRO A 54 -6.76 2.24 -10.56
C PRO A 54 -7.75 1.07 -10.58
N LYS A 55 -7.35 -0.13 -10.99
CA LYS A 55 -8.27 -1.24 -11.30
C LYS A 55 -9.31 -1.55 -10.21
N LEU A 56 -8.93 -1.54 -8.93
CA LEU A 56 -9.85 -1.84 -7.82
C LEU A 56 -10.79 -0.67 -7.45
N TYR A 57 -10.55 0.51 -8.01
CA TYR A 57 -11.20 1.78 -7.66
C TYR A 57 -11.84 2.47 -8.87
N ALA A 58 -11.57 1.98 -10.07
CA ALA A 58 -12.12 2.48 -11.31
C ALA A 58 -13.65 2.35 -11.28
N THR A 59 -14.34 3.50 -11.25
CA THR A 59 -15.78 3.55 -11.49
C THR A 59 -16.04 3.82 -12.98
N ALA A 60 -17.13 3.29 -13.52
CA ALA A 60 -17.47 3.45 -14.94
C ALA A 60 -17.73 4.92 -15.36
N ALA A 61 -17.86 5.84 -14.38
CA ALA A 61 -18.20 7.24 -14.59
C ALA A 61 -17.01 8.20 -14.60
N GLU A 62 -15.82 7.78 -14.14
CA GLU A 62 -14.65 8.65 -14.07
C GLU A 62 -13.86 8.64 -15.37
N SER A 63 -13.57 9.83 -15.91
CA SER A 63 -12.67 9.96 -17.06
C SER A 63 -11.24 9.65 -16.63
N PHE A 64 -10.49 8.98 -17.52
CA PHE A 64 -9.06 8.70 -17.33
C PHE A 64 -8.25 9.95 -16.93
N HIS A 65 -8.59 11.12 -17.48
CA HIS A 65 -7.90 12.37 -17.17
C HIS A 65 -8.04 12.79 -15.70
N GLY A 66 -9.17 12.47 -15.06
CA GLY A 66 -9.37 12.70 -13.61
C GLY A 66 -8.46 11.83 -12.74
N TRP A 67 -8.16 10.60 -13.19
CA TRP A 67 -7.24 9.70 -12.47
C TRP A 67 -5.80 10.18 -12.53
N ALA A 68 -5.34 10.61 -13.71
CA ALA A 68 -3.95 11.05 -13.90
C ALA A 68 -3.62 12.35 -13.15
N SER A 69 -4.58 13.27 -13.03
CA SER A 69 -4.39 14.57 -12.38
C SER A 69 -4.33 14.52 -10.84
N GLN A 70 -4.65 13.38 -10.22
CA GLN A 70 -4.77 13.25 -8.77
C GLN A 70 -3.77 12.24 -8.15
N MET A 71 -2.74 11.83 -8.90
CA MET A 71 -1.84 10.75 -8.47
C MET A 71 -0.68 11.23 -7.59
N GLU A 72 -0.91 11.29 -6.28
CA GLU A 72 0.12 11.66 -5.29
C GLU A 72 0.75 10.46 -4.55
N PHE A 73 0.54 9.21 -4.99
CA PHE A 73 1.10 8.02 -4.31
C PHE A 73 2.63 8.06 -4.10
N SER A 74 3.37 8.64 -5.03
CA SER A 74 4.82 8.81 -4.86
C SER A 74 5.16 9.74 -3.69
N GLN A 75 4.35 10.79 -3.50
CA GLN A 75 4.45 11.70 -2.37
C GLN A 75 3.96 11.02 -1.08
N THR A 76 2.86 10.26 -1.13
CA THR A 76 2.35 9.47 0.00
C THR A 76 3.40 8.46 0.51
N ILE A 77 4.04 7.70 -0.39
CA ILE A 77 5.15 6.79 -0.04
C ILE A 77 6.33 7.57 0.55
N ARG A 78 6.67 8.73 -0.03
CA ARG A 78 7.76 9.58 0.49
C ARG A 78 7.47 10.10 1.90
N ASN A 79 6.24 10.55 2.14
CA ASN A 79 5.77 10.99 3.45
C ASN A 79 5.87 9.84 4.45
N TYR A 80 5.48 8.62 4.06
CA TYR A 80 5.60 7.43 4.91
C TYR A 80 7.05 7.08 5.26
N ILE A 81 7.97 7.08 4.29
CA ILE A 81 9.40 6.83 4.54
C ILE A 81 9.96 7.81 5.57
N ASN A 82 9.58 9.09 5.45
CA ASN A 82 10.06 10.16 6.31
C ASN A 82 9.31 10.25 7.64
N CYS A 83 8.24 9.48 7.84
CA CYS A 83 7.42 9.53 9.04
C CYS A 83 8.16 8.92 10.24
N PRO A 84 8.27 9.64 11.36
CA PRO A 84 8.74 9.08 12.62
C PRO A 84 7.92 7.86 13.06
N LEU A 85 8.58 6.85 13.65
CA LEU A 85 7.92 5.59 14.01
C LEU A 85 6.75 5.77 15.00
N ASN A 86 6.81 6.77 15.87
CA ASN A 86 5.75 7.11 16.82
C ASN A 86 4.56 7.85 16.17
N GLU A 87 4.64 8.19 14.89
CA GLU A 87 3.62 8.93 14.15
C GLU A 87 2.97 8.13 13.01
N VAL A 88 3.54 6.98 12.63
CA VAL A 88 3.03 6.17 11.50
C VAL A 88 1.55 5.81 11.62
N PHE A 89 1.06 5.51 12.83
CA PHE A 89 -0.36 5.21 13.06
C PHE A 89 -1.29 6.42 12.91
N LYS A 90 -0.75 7.65 12.98
CA LYS A 90 -1.49 8.89 12.75
C LYS A 90 -1.61 9.24 11.27
N MET A 91 -0.87 8.55 10.39
CA MET A 91 -0.97 8.74 8.94
C MET A 91 -2.27 8.19 8.35
N ASN A 92 -3.05 7.41 9.12
CA ASN A 92 -4.36 6.93 8.68
C ASN A 92 -5.27 8.11 8.34
N ILE A 93 -5.87 8.09 7.15
CA ILE A 93 -6.78 9.13 6.69
C ILE A 93 -8.19 8.69 7.09
N PRO A 94 -8.93 9.47 7.90
CA PRO A 94 -10.32 9.16 8.20
C PRO A 94 -11.13 9.08 6.90
N ILE A 95 -11.64 7.90 6.56
CA ILE A 95 -12.51 7.72 5.41
C ILE A 95 -13.83 8.44 5.73
N GLY A 96 -14.07 9.60 5.11
CA GLY A 96 -15.38 10.27 5.16
C GLY A 96 -15.42 11.77 5.48
N LYS A 97 -14.46 12.61 5.06
CA LYS A 97 -14.54 14.07 5.30
C LYS A 97 -14.31 15.02 4.12
N TYR A 98 -14.50 14.60 2.86
CA TYR A 98 -14.40 15.56 1.74
C TYR A 98 -15.60 15.54 0.78
N GLN A 99 -16.08 16.76 0.49
CA GLN A 99 -17.31 17.11 -0.23
C GLN A 99 -17.12 17.27 -1.76
N PHE A 100 -15.95 16.92 -2.30
CA PHE A 100 -15.67 17.06 -3.73
C PHE A 100 -15.12 15.74 -4.27
N GLY A 101 -15.98 15.07 -5.05
CA GLY A 101 -15.88 13.65 -5.31
C GLY A 101 -14.67 13.22 -6.13
N THR A 102 -14.03 12.15 -5.65
CA THR A 102 -13.88 10.86 -6.34
C THR A 102 -13.53 9.82 -5.26
N PRO A 103 -14.52 9.05 -4.75
CA PRO A 103 -14.34 8.16 -3.59
C PRO A 103 -13.20 7.13 -3.72
N GLY A 104 -12.76 6.84 -4.94
CA GLY A 104 -11.74 5.84 -5.23
C GLY A 104 -10.32 6.20 -4.80
N ILE A 105 -9.90 7.46 -4.90
CA ILE A 105 -8.48 7.85 -4.73
C ILE A 105 -8.07 7.92 -3.26
N GLU A 106 -8.83 8.63 -2.43
CA GLU A 106 -8.53 8.72 -0.99
C GLU A 106 -8.61 7.34 -0.33
N THR A 107 -9.57 6.52 -0.73
CA THR A 107 -9.68 5.13 -0.29
C THR A 107 -8.43 4.35 -0.71
N ALA A 108 -7.96 4.52 -1.94
CA ALA A 108 -6.74 3.88 -2.43
C ALA A 108 -5.47 4.35 -1.69
N GLU A 109 -5.34 5.64 -1.40
CA GLU A 109 -4.21 6.17 -0.61
C GLU A 109 -4.22 5.63 0.81
N ASN A 110 -5.39 5.61 1.44
CA ASN A 110 -5.52 5.05 2.78
C ASN A 110 -5.23 3.54 2.80
N ASP A 111 -5.75 2.79 1.83
CA ASP A 111 -5.45 1.37 1.67
C ASP A 111 -3.94 1.12 1.50
N LEU A 112 -3.26 1.94 0.69
CA LEU A 112 -1.82 1.87 0.52
C LEU A 112 -1.09 2.13 1.85
N ILE A 113 -1.42 3.21 2.57
CA ILE A 113 -0.80 3.52 3.87
C ILE A 113 -0.98 2.36 4.85
N GLN A 114 -2.17 1.77 4.93
CA GLN A 114 -2.43 0.66 5.83
C GLN A 114 -1.67 -0.61 5.44
N ILE A 115 -1.52 -0.90 4.15
CA ILE A 115 -0.64 -1.96 3.65
C ILE A 115 0.82 -1.71 4.08
N LEU A 116 1.31 -0.47 3.96
CA LEU A 116 2.67 -0.11 4.38
C LEU A 116 2.87 -0.34 5.89
N ILE A 117 1.92 0.10 6.72
CA ILE A 117 1.93 -0.12 8.18
C ILE A 117 1.98 -1.62 8.50
N ALA A 118 1.14 -2.44 7.87
CA ALA A 118 1.12 -3.89 8.11
C ALA A 118 2.45 -4.57 7.76
N ALA A 119 3.14 -4.09 6.71
CA ALA A 119 4.41 -4.65 6.24
C ALA A 119 5.64 -4.14 7.01
N ASP A 120 5.54 -3.01 7.73
CA ASP A 120 6.68 -2.34 8.35
C ASP A 120 7.33 -3.17 9.47
N ARG A 121 8.60 -3.55 9.26
CA ARG A 121 9.40 -4.34 10.19
C ARG A 121 9.79 -3.59 11.46
N ARG A 122 9.70 -2.26 11.46
CA ARG A 122 9.94 -1.42 12.64
C ARG A 122 8.79 -1.53 13.66
N LEU A 123 7.62 -2.00 13.23
CA LEU A 123 6.43 -2.16 14.07
C LEU A 123 6.30 -3.62 14.55
N GLY A 124 6.07 -3.77 15.86
CA GLY A 124 5.91 -5.07 16.52
C GLY A 124 4.50 -5.66 16.38
N LYS A 125 4.39 -6.99 16.49
CA LYS A 125 3.14 -7.77 16.33
C LYS A 125 2.01 -7.24 17.19
N GLU A 126 2.22 -7.10 18.49
CA GLU A 126 1.16 -6.71 19.44
C GLU A 126 0.53 -5.35 19.10
N LYS A 127 1.37 -4.33 18.85
CA LYS A 127 0.90 -2.99 18.48
C LYS A 127 0.14 -2.99 17.17
N LEU A 128 0.62 -3.74 16.17
CA LEU A 128 -0.07 -3.86 14.88
C LEU A 128 -1.43 -4.53 15.04
N LEU A 129 -1.50 -5.67 15.72
CA LEU A 129 -2.75 -6.40 15.91
C LEU A 129 -3.77 -5.58 16.71
N ALA A 130 -3.34 -4.89 17.78
CA ALA A 130 -4.21 -4.01 18.53
C ALA A 130 -4.75 -2.87 17.67
N TRP A 131 -3.89 -2.21 16.88
CA TRP A 131 -4.29 -1.09 16.02
C TRP A 131 -5.26 -1.52 14.91
N PHE A 132 -5.00 -2.65 14.26
CA PHE A 132 -5.84 -3.18 13.18
C PHE A 132 -7.14 -3.85 13.66
N ALA A 133 -7.24 -4.19 14.95
CA ALA A 133 -8.51 -4.59 15.56
C ALA A 133 -9.50 -3.42 15.62
N GLU A 134 -9.00 -2.20 15.87
CA GLU A 134 -9.79 -0.97 15.88
C GLU A 134 -9.97 -0.35 14.50
N ASN A 135 -9.00 -0.57 13.60
CA ASN A 135 -8.94 0.03 12.26
C ASN A 135 -8.83 -1.07 11.19
N PRO A 136 -9.89 -1.87 10.95
CA PRO A 136 -9.81 -3.01 10.04
C PRO A 136 -9.66 -2.55 8.59
N ASN A 137 -8.72 -3.18 7.87
CA ASN A 137 -8.52 -2.98 6.44
C ASN A 137 -8.23 -4.30 5.74
N LYS A 138 -9.04 -4.63 4.74
CA LYS A 138 -8.98 -5.94 4.07
C LYS A 138 -7.61 -6.26 3.47
N TYR A 139 -6.91 -5.27 2.91
CA TYR A 139 -5.61 -5.49 2.27
C TYR A 139 -4.50 -5.61 3.32
N ALA A 140 -4.57 -4.81 4.37
CA ALA A 140 -3.65 -4.93 5.49
C ALA A 140 -3.79 -6.28 6.22
N GLN A 141 -5.00 -6.80 6.36
CA GLN A 141 -5.24 -8.12 6.96
C GLN A 141 -4.57 -9.25 6.16
N ILE A 142 -4.59 -9.18 4.82
CA ILE A 142 -3.85 -10.15 3.96
C ILE A 142 -2.35 -10.12 4.31
N VAL A 143 -1.77 -8.94 4.50
CA VAL A 143 -0.36 -8.76 4.85
C VAL A 143 -0.06 -9.28 6.26
N LEU A 144 -0.91 -8.97 7.24
CA LEU A 144 -0.75 -9.40 8.63
C LEU A 144 -0.81 -10.92 8.76
N ASN A 145 -1.77 -11.56 8.08
CA ASN A 145 -1.92 -13.02 8.08
C ASN A 145 -0.65 -13.68 7.51
N LEU A 146 -0.17 -13.20 6.36
CA LEU A 146 1.07 -13.72 5.77
C LEU A 146 2.31 -13.49 6.66
N ARG A 147 2.35 -12.35 7.36
CA ARG A 147 3.46 -11.98 8.24
C ARG A 147 3.49 -12.81 9.53
N PHE A 148 2.34 -13.12 10.14
CA PHE A 148 2.29 -13.70 11.48
C PHE A 148 1.74 -15.12 11.55
N GLU A 149 0.85 -15.56 10.65
CA GLU A 149 0.26 -16.91 10.70
C GLU A 149 1.22 -17.97 10.12
N ASN A 150 2.08 -17.60 9.18
CA ASN A 150 3.12 -18.50 8.66
C ASN A 150 4.23 -18.85 9.69
N VAL A 151 4.32 -18.12 10.80
CA VAL A 151 5.35 -18.35 11.84
C VAL A 151 4.96 -19.48 12.80
N GLU A 152 3.68 -19.80 12.95
CA GLU A 152 3.23 -20.87 13.88
C GLU A 152 3.36 -22.29 13.29
N THR A 153 3.41 -22.42 11.96
CA THR A 153 3.51 -23.72 11.28
C THR A 153 4.94 -24.26 11.14
N SER A 154 5.97 -23.43 11.37
CA SER A 154 7.38 -23.85 11.34
C SER A 154 7.91 -24.34 12.69
N GLY A 155 7.14 -24.19 13.79
CA GLY A 155 7.50 -24.64 15.14
C GLY A 155 6.91 -25.98 15.59
N LYS A 156 6.07 -26.65 14.77
CA LYS A 156 5.44 -27.93 15.10
C LYS A 156 5.64 -29.00 14.02
N ARG A 157 6.90 -29.29 13.68
CA ARG A 157 7.29 -30.58 13.06
C ARG A 157 8.44 -31.19 13.85
N GLY A 158 8.09 -31.77 14.97
CA GLY A 158 8.97 -32.59 15.79
C GLY A 158 8.10 -33.46 16.70
N SER A 159 8.16 -34.78 16.45
CA SER A 159 7.54 -35.87 17.21
C SER A 159 6.02 -36.01 17.04
N VAL A 160 5.58 -36.97 16.22
CA VAL A 160 5.34 -38.37 16.61
C VAL A 160 5.63 -39.26 15.40
#